data_AF-K2FQG1-F1
#
_entry.id   AF-K2FQG1-F1
#
_cell.length_a   1.000
_cell.length_b   1.000
_cell.length_c   1.000
_cell.angle_alpha   90.00
_cell.angle_beta   90.00
_cell.angle_gamma   90.00
#
_symmetry.space_group_name_H-M   'P 1'
#
loop_
_entity.id
_entity.type
_entity.pdbx_description
1 polymer ?
#
loop_
_entity_poly.entity_id
_entity_poly.type
_entity_poly.pdbx_seq_one_letter_code
_entity_poly.pdbx_strand_id
1 'polypeptide(L)'
;MRKELFWAGVIGISFGLIIGFGAWRVRSSMAPKEAPTPTPNSQSSVGQFMIAVNKPENFDVVTSSSIGVSGITKPLTLVIISTEKGDYLTESLDDGTFSKEVDLVSGINSIKVSSINLQGNVATQEIFAVYSASFQTPTDEDETVAQKIAQAGNPPKAYIGTVTDIADSTIQIKTTDRQIQQIETGGSGVVVVNTKGTNNKTVKLADIAIGDFIVAMGYVDGDDVLDAQRILVTDSPVETKISVSIQKVNDVTKKSLTLVSENEGQATTITPDKNTSIESFSDGKIKQIKLTDISSSDTVVVVSDTTGTPALTRSLFNLEEE
;
A
#
# COMPACT_ATOMS: atom_id res chain seq x y z
N MET A 1 10.55 74.84 17.96
CA MET A 1 11.63 74.25 18.78
C MET A 1 11.15 73.15 19.75
N ARG A 2 10.28 73.37 20.77
CA ARG A 2 9.89 72.27 21.69
C ARG A 2 8.94 71.21 21.10
N LYS A 3 8.19 71.53 20.04
CA LYS A 3 7.22 70.63 19.41
C LYS A 3 7.86 69.65 18.42
N GLU A 4 8.99 70.03 17.81
CA GLU A 4 9.75 69.18 16.88
C GLU A 4 10.54 68.09 17.62
N LEU A 5 10.99 68.38 18.85
CA LEU A 5 11.69 67.41 19.70
C LEU A 5 10.78 66.23 20.11
N PHE A 6 9.48 66.49 20.27
CA PHE A 6 8.49 65.45 20.58
C PHE A 6 8.28 64.50 19.40
N TRP A 7 8.16 65.04 18.17
CA TRP A 7 8.00 64.23 16.96
C TRP A 7 9.26 63.43 16.61
N ALA A 8 10.45 63.98 16.84
CA ALA A 8 11.71 63.25 16.66
C ALA A 8 11.80 62.02 17.61
N GLY A 9 11.31 62.15 18.84
CA GLY A 9 11.25 61.03 19.80
C GLY A 9 10.30 59.92 19.35
N VAL A 10 9.10 60.27 18.88
CA VAL A 10 8.11 59.29 18.42
C VAL A 10 8.60 58.52 17.19
N ILE A 11 9.22 59.21 16.22
CA ILE A 11 9.77 58.59 15.02
C ILE A 11 10.96 57.69 15.36
N GLY A 12 11.86 58.14 16.24
CA GLY A 12 13.01 57.35 16.68
C GLY A 12 12.59 56.06 17.42
N ILE A 13 11.59 56.14 18.29
CA ILE A 13 11.05 54.96 19.01
C ILE A 13 10.38 53.98 18.03
N SER A 14 9.63 54.50 17.05
CA SER A 14 8.94 53.67 16.06
C SER A 14 9.92 52.94 15.16
N PHE A 15 10.98 53.62 14.69
CA PHE A 15 12.05 52.99 13.92
C PHE A 15 12.84 51.97 14.73
N GLY A 16 13.13 52.26 16.01
CA GLY A 16 13.78 51.32 16.91
C GLY A 16 12.98 50.04 17.13
N LEU A 17 11.66 50.16 17.27
CA LEU A 17 10.76 49.01 17.42
C LEU A 17 10.66 48.17 16.15
N ILE A 18 10.62 48.77 14.96
CA ILE A 18 10.56 48.02 13.69
C ILE A 18 11.86 47.22 13.47
N ILE A 19 13.02 47.83 13.72
CA ILE A 19 14.32 47.16 13.58
C ILE A 19 14.47 46.07 14.66
N GLY A 20 14.11 46.36 15.91
CA GLY A 20 14.15 45.38 17.00
C GLY A 20 13.22 44.18 16.76
N PHE A 21 12.00 44.43 16.27
CA PHE A 21 11.03 43.37 15.97
C PHE A 21 11.44 42.55 14.73
N GLY A 22 12.05 43.18 13.72
CA GLY A 22 12.63 42.48 12.56
C GLY A 22 13.76 41.53 12.96
N ALA A 23 14.71 42.00 13.79
CA ALA A 23 15.80 41.17 14.29
C ALA A 23 15.32 40.03 15.20
N TRP A 24 14.32 40.29 16.06
CA TRP A 24 13.72 39.25 16.91
C TRP A 24 12.99 38.18 16.10
N ARG A 25 12.27 38.57 15.05
CA ARG A 25 11.53 37.62 14.19
C ARG A 25 12.47 36.66 13.46
N VAL A 26 13.59 37.16 12.91
CA VAL A 26 14.59 36.30 12.23
C VAL A 26 15.29 35.35 13.23
N ARG A 27 15.57 35.81 14.46
CA ARG A 27 16.14 34.94 15.50
C ARG A 27 15.16 33.87 16.00
N SER A 28 13.86 34.20 16.09
CA SER A 28 12.83 33.23 16.48
C SER A 28 12.57 32.14 15.43
N SER A 29 12.83 32.40 14.15
CA SER A 29 12.74 31.40 13.07
C SER A 29 14.02 30.57 12.88
N MET A 30 15.12 30.93 13.57
CA MET A 30 16.43 30.27 13.46
C MET A 30 16.98 29.85 14.83
N ALA A 31 16.12 29.67 15.83
CA ALA A 31 16.53 28.89 17.00
C ALA A 31 17.01 27.52 16.46
N PRO A 32 18.26 27.11 16.71
CA PRO A 32 18.70 25.78 16.35
C PRO A 32 17.72 24.83 16.99
N LYS A 33 16.96 24.10 16.17
CA LYS A 33 16.33 22.88 16.63
C LYS A 33 17.53 22.02 16.99
N GLU A 34 17.85 21.95 18.27
CA GLU A 34 18.78 20.93 18.76
C GLU A 34 18.31 19.64 18.13
N ALA A 35 19.12 19.10 17.22
CA ALA A 35 18.89 17.77 16.70
C ALA A 35 18.79 16.89 17.95
N PRO A 36 17.70 16.14 18.16
CA PRO A 36 17.67 15.19 19.25
C PRO A 36 18.90 14.31 19.04
N THR A 37 19.81 14.36 20.00
CA THR A 37 20.86 13.35 20.10
C THR A 37 20.12 12.01 20.09
N PRO A 38 20.45 11.06 19.21
CA PRO A 38 19.83 9.74 19.27
C PRO A 38 20.31 9.11 20.57
N THR A 39 19.56 9.33 21.64
CA THR A 39 19.60 8.45 22.80
C THR A 39 19.23 7.07 22.24
N PRO A 40 20.05 6.02 22.40
CA PRO A 40 19.63 4.69 22.05
C PRO A 40 18.46 4.34 22.95
N ASN A 41 17.25 4.58 22.44
CA ASN A 41 16.04 4.20 23.14
C ASN A 41 15.86 2.71 22.91
N SER A 42 16.62 1.92 23.67
CA SER A 42 16.25 0.54 23.99
C SER A 42 15.04 0.58 24.91
N GLN A 43 13.89 1.05 24.38
CA GLN A 43 12.60 0.77 24.95
C GLN A 43 12.04 -0.42 24.18
N SER A 44 12.33 -1.62 24.69
CA SER A 44 11.48 -2.77 24.46
C SER A 44 10.10 -2.44 25.02
N SER A 45 9.23 -1.85 24.19
CA SER A 45 7.81 -1.75 24.49
C SER A 45 7.26 -3.17 24.51
N VAL A 46 6.60 -3.52 25.59
CA VAL A 46 5.81 -4.75 25.68
C VAL A 46 4.76 -4.75 24.55
N GLY A 47 5.04 -5.49 23.48
CA GLY A 47 4.08 -6.32 22.74
C GLY A 47 2.98 -5.68 21.90
N GLN A 48 3.16 -4.48 21.31
CA GLN A 48 2.21 -3.95 20.33
C GLN A 48 2.03 -4.97 19.18
N PHE A 49 0.79 -5.33 18.87
CA PHE A 49 0.47 -6.23 17.76
C PHE A 49 0.76 -5.49 16.45
N MET A 50 1.73 -5.98 15.69
CA MET A 50 2.27 -5.32 14.50
C MET A 50 2.54 -6.37 13.43
N ILE A 51 2.49 -5.94 12.18
CA ILE A 51 2.90 -6.71 11.02
C ILE A 51 3.87 -5.85 10.19
N ALA A 52 4.89 -6.49 9.62
CA ALA A 52 5.80 -5.85 8.67
C ALA A 52 5.97 -6.74 7.44
N VAL A 53 5.64 -6.21 6.27
CA VAL A 53 5.83 -6.88 4.99
C VAL A 53 7.22 -6.54 4.44
N ASN A 54 7.94 -7.57 4.03
CA ASN A 54 9.28 -7.46 3.45
C ASN A 54 9.24 -7.51 1.92
N LYS A 55 8.49 -8.46 1.35
CA LYS A 55 8.29 -8.58 -0.10
C LYS A 55 6.81 -8.76 -0.44
N PRO A 56 6.34 -8.18 -1.57
CA PRO A 56 7.05 -7.20 -2.39
C PRO A 56 7.30 -5.89 -1.62
N GLU A 57 8.24 -5.08 -2.09
CA GLU A 57 8.35 -3.70 -1.61
C GLU A 57 7.28 -2.83 -2.27
N ASN A 58 7.01 -1.68 -1.67
CA ASN A 58 6.05 -0.75 -2.23
C ASN A 58 6.50 -0.26 -3.61
N PHE A 59 5.57 -0.32 -4.57
CA PHE A 59 5.72 0.01 -5.97
C PHE A 59 6.71 -0.87 -6.76
N ASP A 60 6.97 -2.10 -6.31
CA ASP A 60 7.72 -3.08 -7.12
C ASP A 60 7.00 -3.37 -8.44
N VAL A 61 7.78 -3.49 -9.53
CA VAL A 61 7.29 -3.97 -10.83
C VAL A 61 7.63 -5.44 -10.98
N VAL A 62 6.62 -6.26 -11.28
CA VAL A 62 6.76 -7.71 -11.41
C VAL A 62 6.26 -8.18 -12.77
N THR A 63 6.90 -9.22 -13.31
CA THR A 63 6.60 -9.79 -14.63
C THR A 63 5.80 -11.11 -14.55
N SER A 64 5.61 -11.64 -13.35
CA SER A 64 4.77 -12.81 -13.08
C SER A 64 3.40 -12.39 -12.52
N SER A 65 2.33 -13.07 -12.96
CA SER A 65 0.97 -12.87 -12.42
C SER A 65 0.77 -13.50 -11.03
N SER A 66 1.79 -14.18 -10.51
CA SER A 66 1.80 -14.81 -9.19
C SER A 66 3.12 -14.48 -8.50
N ILE A 67 3.06 -13.98 -7.27
CA ILE A 67 4.24 -13.54 -6.51
C ILE A 67 4.16 -13.97 -5.04
N GLY A 68 5.33 -14.20 -4.45
CA GLY A 68 5.46 -14.44 -3.02
C GLY A 68 5.35 -13.16 -2.21
N VAL A 69 4.38 -13.12 -1.30
CA VAL A 69 4.25 -12.09 -0.26
C VAL A 69 4.80 -12.64 1.04
N SER A 70 5.77 -11.95 1.63
CA SER A 70 6.46 -12.41 2.84
C SER A 70 6.75 -11.27 3.81
N GLY A 71 6.86 -11.61 5.09
CA GLY A 71 7.08 -10.65 6.15
C GLY A 71 7.20 -11.29 7.52
N ILE A 72 7.03 -10.47 8.56
CA ILE A 72 7.09 -10.86 9.96
C ILE A 72 5.89 -10.32 10.75
N THR A 73 5.41 -11.11 11.71
CA THR A 73 4.39 -10.73 12.70
C THR A 73 4.64 -11.51 14.00
N LYS A 74 3.67 -11.57 14.93
CA LYS A 74 3.77 -12.45 16.10
C LYS A 74 3.76 -13.92 15.66
N PRO A 75 4.54 -14.80 16.32
CA PRO A 75 4.50 -16.24 16.04
C PRO A 75 3.10 -16.85 16.08
N LEU A 76 2.89 -17.90 15.29
CA LEU A 76 1.66 -18.72 15.28
C LEU A 76 0.38 -17.86 15.21
N THR A 77 0.40 -16.84 14.36
CA THR A 77 -0.70 -15.88 14.16
C THR A 77 -1.21 -16.01 12.74
N LEU A 78 -2.53 -15.90 12.57
CA LEU A 78 -3.17 -15.92 11.27
C LEU A 78 -2.82 -14.66 10.48
N VAL A 79 -2.48 -14.84 9.21
CA VAL A 79 -2.15 -13.78 8.26
C VAL A 79 -3.05 -13.91 7.04
N ILE A 80 -3.81 -12.84 6.79
CA ILE A 80 -4.70 -12.67 5.65
C ILE A 80 -4.00 -11.74 4.66
N ILE A 81 -3.88 -12.15 3.41
CA ILE A 81 -3.39 -11.31 2.32
C ILE A 81 -4.55 -11.10 1.33
N SER A 82 -4.98 -9.86 1.16
CA SER A 82 -6.05 -9.47 0.26
C SER A 82 -5.47 -8.78 -0.97
N THR A 83 -5.80 -9.26 -2.17
CA THR A 83 -5.49 -8.64 -3.47
C THR A 83 -6.76 -8.32 -4.24
N GLU A 84 -6.68 -7.77 -5.46
CA GLU A 84 -7.81 -7.58 -6.36
C GLU A 84 -8.47 -8.90 -6.78
N LYS A 85 -7.69 -9.98 -6.84
CA LYS A 85 -8.16 -11.28 -7.34
C LYS A 85 -8.86 -12.10 -6.26
N GLY A 86 -8.44 -11.96 -5.00
CA GLY A 86 -9.00 -12.75 -3.90
C GLY A 86 -8.32 -12.46 -2.57
N ASP A 87 -8.70 -13.26 -1.57
CA ASP A 87 -8.06 -13.25 -0.26
C ASP A 87 -7.38 -14.61 -0.03
N TYR A 88 -6.25 -14.57 0.68
CA TYR A 88 -5.42 -15.72 0.96
C TYR A 88 -5.20 -15.79 2.47
N LEU A 89 -5.23 -17.00 3.03
CA LEU A 89 -4.93 -17.24 4.44
C LEU A 89 -3.65 -18.07 4.58
N THR A 90 -2.84 -17.70 5.55
CA THR A 90 -1.70 -18.48 6.04
C THR A 90 -1.54 -18.26 7.54
N GLU A 91 -0.66 -19.02 8.15
CA GLU A 91 -0.20 -18.80 9.51
C GLU A 91 1.29 -18.43 9.48
N SER A 92 1.73 -17.58 10.41
CA SER A 92 3.15 -17.32 10.62
C SER A 92 3.80 -18.47 11.39
N LEU A 93 5.08 -18.74 11.11
CA LEU A 93 5.88 -19.75 11.80
C LEU A 93 6.17 -19.36 13.27
N ASP A 94 6.88 -20.23 13.97
CA ASP A 94 7.31 -20.06 15.36
C ASP A 94 8.29 -18.89 15.56
N ASP A 95 9.03 -18.53 14.52
CA ASP A 95 9.88 -17.33 14.46
C ASP A 95 9.12 -16.06 14.05
N GLY A 96 7.82 -16.17 13.76
CA GLY A 96 6.95 -15.06 13.34
C GLY A 96 7.02 -14.72 11.85
N THR A 97 7.83 -15.43 11.05
CA THR A 97 7.88 -15.24 9.60
C THR A 97 6.64 -15.82 8.92
N PHE A 98 6.22 -15.22 7.80
CA PHE A 98 5.18 -15.78 6.95
C PHE A 98 5.57 -15.62 5.47
N SER A 99 5.04 -16.51 4.63
CA SER A 99 5.17 -16.42 3.18
C SER A 99 3.98 -17.09 2.50
N LYS A 100 3.43 -16.45 1.45
CA LYS A 100 2.32 -16.98 0.66
C LYS A 100 2.39 -16.46 -0.77
N GLU A 101 2.20 -17.36 -1.73
CA GLU A 101 1.99 -16.96 -3.14
C GLU A 101 0.58 -16.38 -3.31
N VAL A 102 0.50 -15.25 -3.98
CA VAL A 102 -0.76 -14.56 -4.31
C VAL A 102 -0.79 -14.20 -5.78
N ASP A 103 -1.99 -14.16 -6.34
CA ASP A 103 -2.17 -13.78 -7.73
C ASP A 103 -2.51 -12.29 -7.86
N LEU A 104 -2.00 -11.72 -8.95
CA LEU A 104 -2.16 -10.34 -9.34
C LEU A 104 -3.01 -10.21 -10.61
N VAL A 105 -3.69 -9.08 -10.74
CA VAL A 105 -4.30 -8.62 -12.00
C VAL A 105 -3.33 -7.70 -12.73
N SER A 106 -3.44 -7.60 -14.05
CA SER A 106 -2.58 -6.70 -14.83
C SER A 106 -2.73 -5.24 -14.39
N GLY A 107 -1.61 -4.54 -14.19
CA GLY A 107 -1.58 -3.16 -13.72
C GLY A 107 -1.30 -3.04 -12.22
N ILE A 108 -1.88 -2.03 -11.59
CA ILE A 108 -1.69 -1.75 -10.16
C ILE A 108 -2.48 -2.77 -9.34
N ASN A 109 -1.82 -3.32 -8.31
CA ASN A 109 -2.43 -4.17 -7.30
C ASN A 109 -2.17 -3.57 -5.91
N SER A 110 -3.22 -3.40 -5.11
CA SER A 110 -3.17 -3.15 -3.68
C SER A 110 -3.17 -4.49 -2.95
N ILE A 111 -2.07 -4.77 -2.25
CA ILE A 111 -1.89 -5.96 -1.46
C ILE A 111 -1.99 -5.55 0.01
N LYS A 112 -3.10 -5.93 0.65
CA LYS A 112 -3.39 -5.62 2.04
C LYS A 112 -3.12 -6.85 2.91
N VAL A 113 -2.08 -6.77 3.73
CA VAL A 113 -1.65 -7.87 4.60
C VAL A 113 -2.07 -7.57 6.02
N SER A 114 -2.89 -8.44 6.60
CA SER A 114 -3.43 -8.30 7.95
C SER A 114 -3.07 -9.51 8.79
N SER A 115 -2.47 -9.30 9.95
CA SER A 115 -2.42 -10.33 10.99
C SER A 115 -3.61 -10.19 11.92
N ILE A 116 -4.14 -11.31 12.43
CA ILE A 116 -5.23 -11.33 13.41
C ILE A 116 -4.97 -12.39 14.48
N ASN A 117 -5.18 -12.03 15.75
CA ASN A 117 -5.11 -12.97 16.86
C ASN A 117 -6.51 -13.46 17.29
N LEU A 118 -6.55 -14.49 18.13
CA LEU A 118 -7.82 -15.08 18.62
C LEU A 118 -8.69 -14.07 19.40
N GLN A 119 -8.10 -13.03 19.98
CA GLN A 119 -8.85 -11.96 20.66
C GLN A 119 -9.45 -10.94 19.67
N GLY A 120 -9.23 -11.11 18.37
CA GLY A 120 -9.73 -10.22 17.32
C GLY A 120 -8.94 -8.93 17.12
N ASN A 121 -7.74 -8.82 17.70
CA ASN A 121 -6.86 -7.69 17.40
C ASN A 121 -6.28 -7.87 16.00
N VAL A 122 -6.33 -6.80 15.20
CA VAL A 122 -5.85 -6.77 13.82
C VAL A 122 -4.72 -5.76 13.68
N ALA A 123 -3.66 -6.15 12.97
CA ALA A 123 -2.62 -5.24 12.50
C ALA A 123 -2.50 -5.41 10.99
N THR A 124 -2.49 -4.29 10.26
CA THR A 124 -2.56 -4.29 8.79
C THR A 124 -1.46 -3.41 8.21
N GLN A 125 -0.88 -3.86 7.10
CA GLN A 125 -0.01 -3.07 6.23
C GLN A 125 -0.52 -3.21 4.78
N GLU A 126 -0.48 -2.11 4.03
CA GLU A 126 -0.82 -2.07 2.61
C GLU A 126 0.43 -1.74 1.79
N ILE A 127 0.62 -2.46 0.70
CA ILE A 127 1.70 -2.25 -0.28
C ILE A 127 1.09 -2.28 -1.68
N PHE A 128 1.69 -1.54 -2.60
CA PHE A 128 1.32 -1.54 -4.00
C PHE A 128 2.35 -2.32 -4.81
N ALA A 129 1.91 -3.14 -5.75
CA ALA A 129 2.76 -3.79 -6.74
C ALA A 129 2.17 -3.58 -8.14
N VAL A 130 3.02 -3.52 -9.16
CA VAL A 130 2.58 -3.37 -10.55
C VAL A 130 2.95 -4.61 -11.34
N TYR A 131 1.94 -5.36 -11.77
CA TYR A 131 2.13 -6.52 -12.63
C TYR A 131 2.05 -6.13 -14.11
N SER A 132 3.11 -6.41 -14.87
CA SER A 132 3.13 -6.26 -16.32
C SER A 132 3.95 -7.36 -16.98
N ALA A 133 3.26 -8.33 -17.61
CA ALA A 133 3.89 -9.41 -18.39
C ALA A 133 4.76 -8.91 -19.56
N SER A 134 4.52 -7.69 -20.04
CA SER A 134 5.28 -7.07 -21.14
C SER A 134 6.37 -6.11 -20.66
N PHE A 135 6.63 -6.04 -19.35
CA PHE A 135 7.77 -5.29 -18.85
C PHE A 135 9.04 -6.08 -19.12
N GLN A 136 10.02 -5.44 -19.78
CA GLN A 136 11.27 -6.08 -20.14
C GLN A 136 12.26 -5.88 -19.00
N THR A 137 12.41 -6.87 -18.14
CA THR A 137 13.62 -6.95 -17.34
C THR A 137 14.77 -7.27 -18.30
N PRO A 138 15.94 -6.63 -18.18
CA PRO A 138 17.11 -7.04 -18.93
C PRO A 138 17.31 -8.54 -18.69
N THR A 139 17.35 -9.30 -19.79
CA THR A 139 17.19 -10.75 -19.76
C THR A 139 18.47 -11.44 -19.29
N ASP A 140 18.30 -12.51 -18.50
CA ASP A 140 19.35 -13.38 -17.97
C ASP A 140 20.39 -13.91 -18.97
N GLU A 141 20.08 -13.89 -20.28
CA GLU A 141 20.87 -14.47 -21.35
C GLU A 141 22.05 -13.58 -21.82
N ASP A 142 22.00 -12.27 -21.57
CA ASP A 142 23.05 -11.31 -21.99
C ASP A 142 23.83 -10.68 -20.82
N GLU A 143 23.56 -11.11 -19.58
CA GLU A 143 24.11 -10.44 -18.39
C GLU A 143 25.33 -11.12 -17.77
N THR A 144 26.35 -10.29 -17.55
CA THR A 144 27.47 -10.64 -16.67
C THR A 144 27.00 -10.73 -15.22
N VAL A 145 27.68 -11.54 -14.40
CA VAL A 145 27.41 -11.65 -12.94
C VAL A 145 27.38 -10.27 -12.25
N ALA A 146 28.13 -9.29 -12.76
CA ALA A 146 28.13 -7.92 -12.26
C ALA A 146 26.81 -7.16 -12.50
N GLN A 147 26.14 -7.40 -13.62
CA GLN A 147 24.83 -6.79 -13.93
C GLN A 147 23.72 -7.39 -13.08
N LYS A 148 23.76 -8.71 -12.82
CA LYS A 148 22.82 -9.37 -11.90
C LYS A 148 22.91 -8.82 -10.47
N ILE A 149 24.13 -8.53 -10.00
CA ILE A 149 24.36 -7.90 -8.69
C ILE A 149 23.86 -6.44 -8.69
N ALA A 150 24.08 -5.70 -9.77
CA ALA A 150 23.57 -4.33 -9.91
C ALA A 150 22.04 -4.29 -9.95
N GLN A 151 21.38 -5.27 -10.58
CA GLN A 151 19.92 -5.41 -10.59
C GLN A 151 19.34 -5.81 -9.24
N ALA A 152 20.01 -6.69 -8.50
CA ALA A 152 19.63 -6.97 -7.12
C ALA A 152 19.69 -5.70 -6.24
N GLY A 153 20.54 -4.74 -6.60
CA GLY A 153 20.63 -3.43 -5.95
C GLY A 153 19.66 -2.36 -6.47
N ASN A 154 19.06 -2.54 -7.65
CA ASN A 154 18.11 -1.60 -8.25
C ASN A 154 16.96 -2.35 -8.96
N PRO A 155 16.03 -2.95 -8.19
CA PRO A 155 14.87 -3.62 -8.77
C PRO A 155 13.97 -2.60 -9.49
N PRO A 156 13.23 -3.01 -10.53
CA PRO A 156 12.35 -2.10 -11.25
C PRO A 156 11.22 -1.59 -10.34
N LYS A 157 10.95 -0.30 -10.43
CA LYS A 157 9.95 0.41 -9.62
C LYS A 157 8.91 1.09 -10.51
N ALA A 158 7.78 1.42 -9.90
CA ALA A 158 6.72 2.18 -10.53
C ALA A 158 6.52 3.55 -9.88
N TYR A 159 6.36 4.58 -10.71
CA TYR A 159 5.85 5.89 -10.31
C TYR A 159 4.41 6.01 -10.76
N ILE A 160 3.53 6.34 -9.81
CA ILE A 160 2.08 6.29 -9.98
C ILE A 160 1.47 7.62 -9.56
N GLY A 161 0.73 8.25 -10.47
CA GLY A 161 0.14 9.55 -10.17
C GLY A 161 -0.48 10.26 -11.36
N THR A 162 -0.91 11.49 -11.11
CA THR A 162 -1.52 12.36 -12.13
C THR A 162 -0.46 13.22 -12.79
N VAL A 163 -0.41 13.24 -14.11
CA VAL A 163 0.51 14.09 -14.89
C VAL A 163 0.20 15.56 -14.61
N THR A 164 1.24 16.29 -14.20
CA THR A 164 1.16 17.73 -13.89
C THR A 164 1.91 18.60 -14.88
N ASP A 165 2.97 18.07 -15.48
CA ASP A 165 3.77 18.76 -16.48
C ASP A 165 4.40 17.76 -17.46
N ILE A 166 4.61 18.20 -18.70
CA ILE A 166 5.21 17.40 -19.77
C ILE A 166 6.20 18.30 -20.52
N ALA A 167 7.45 17.87 -20.59
CA ALA A 167 8.49 18.43 -21.44
C ALA A 167 8.92 17.40 -22.50
N ASP A 168 9.85 17.76 -23.39
CA ASP A 168 10.23 16.95 -24.56
C ASP A 168 10.64 15.50 -24.21
N SER A 169 11.32 15.30 -23.08
CA SER A 169 11.83 13.98 -22.65
C SER A 169 11.55 13.67 -21.18
N THR A 170 10.68 14.45 -20.52
CA THR A 170 10.35 14.23 -19.11
C THR A 170 8.87 14.46 -18.84
N ILE A 171 8.35 13.70 -17.87
CA ILE A 171 6.99 13.83 -17.36
C ILE A 171 7.08 14.02 -15.85
N GLN A 172 6.35 15.00 -15.32
CA GLN A 172 6.18 15.15 -13.87
C GLN A 172 4.80 14.69 -13.46
N ILE A 173 4.74 13.82 -12.46
CA ILE A 173 3.49 13.38 -11.86
C ILE A 173 3.37 13.89 -10.43
N LYS A 174 2.12 14.03 -10.00
CA LYS A 174 1.77 14.20 -8.60
C LYS A 174 1.18 12.90 -8.07
N THR A 175 1.85 12.34 -7.07
CA THR A 175 1.44 11.14 -6.35
C THR A 175 0.26 11.42 -5.41
N THR A 176 -0.37 10.36 -4.88
CA THR A 176 -1.50 10.47 -3.93
C THR A 176 -1.11 11.17 -2.63
N ASP A 177 0.13 11.01 -2.17
CA ASP A 177 0.70 11.72 -1.02
C ASP A 177 1.20 13.14 -1.36
N ARG A 178 0.90 13.62 -2.57
CA ARG A 178 1.17 14.98 -3.09
C ARG A 178 2.64 15.30 -3.30
N GLN A 179 3.49 14.29 -3.40
CA GLN A 179 4.86 14.45 -3.86
C GLN A 179 4.88 14.64 -5.37
N ILE A 180 5.89 15.36 -5.86
CA ILE A 180 6.17 15.47 -7.29
C ILE A 180 7.28 14.49 -7.60
N GLN A 181 7.05 13.61 -8.56
CA GLN A 181 8.02 12.65 -9.05
C GLN A 181 8.30 12.91 -10.53
N GLN A 182 9.55 12.74 -10.93
CA GLN A 182 10.00 12.94 -12.30
C GLN A 182 10.23 11.60 -12.99
N ILE A 183 9.77 11.52 -14.23
CA ILE A 183 9.92 10.37 -15.11
C ILE A 183 10.69 10.84 -16.34
N GLU A 184 11.80 10.20 -16.64
CA GLU A 184 12.52 10.38 -17.90
C GLU A 184 11.93 9.45 -18.97
N THR A 185 11.72 10.01 -20.16
CA THR A 185 11.17 9.30 -21.33
C THR A 185 12.05 9.48 -22.56
N GLY A 186 13.27 10.01 -22.38
CA GLY A 186 14.26 10.21 -23.44
C GLY A 186 14.94 8.92 -23.90
N GLY A 187 14.86 7.85 -23.10
CA GLY A 187 15.36 6.52 -23.45
C GLY A 187 14.71 5.98 -24.73
N SER A 188 15.50 5.29 -25.56
CA SER A 188 14.97 4.63 -26.75
C SER A 188 14.03 3.48 -26.35
N GLY A 189 12.76 3.56 -26.74
CA GLY A 189 11.85 2.41 -26.68
C GLY A 189 10.77 2.44 -25.60
N VAL A 190 10.47 3.59 -24.98
CA VAL A 190 9.34 3.70 -24.03
C VAL A 190 8.04 3.27 -24.69
N VAL A 191 7.42 2.22 -24.16
CA VAL A 191 6.13 1.72 -24.66
C VAL A 191 4.99 2.32 -23.83
N VAL A 192 4.13 3.10 -24.49
CA VAL A 192 2.94 3.67 -23.84
C VAL A 192 1.71 2.87 -24.22
N VAL A 193 0.93 2.46 -23.22
CA VAL A 193 -0.32 1.70 -23.41
C VAL A 193 -1.45 2.41 -22.69
N ASN A 194 -2.49 2.76 -23.43
CA ASN A 194 -3.75 3.20 -22.86
C ASN A 194 -4.56 1.97 -22.44
N THR A 195 -4.86 1.88 -21.15
CA THR A 195 -5.63 0.82 -20.52
C THR A 195 -6.99 1.31 -20.02
N LYS A 196 -7.39 2.54 -20.35
CA LYS A 196 -8.73 3.07 -20.04
C LYS A 196 -9.77 2.30 -20.86
N GLY A 197 -10.80 1.78 -20.18
CA GLY A 197 -11.87 1.00 -20.81
C GLY A 197 -11.57 -0.50 -20.89
N THR A 198 -12.08 -1.18 -21.93
CA THR A 198 -12.07 -2.65 -22.02
C THR A 198 -10.93 -3.25 -22.85
N ASN A 199 -10.19 -2.45 -23.62
CA ASN A 199 -9.13 -2.95 -24.48
C ASN A 199 -7.86 -2.11 -24.33
N ASN A 200 -6.72 -2.80 -24.15
CA ASN A 200 -5.42 -2.17 -24.10
C ASN A 200 -4.97 -1.75 -25.51
N LYS A 201 -4.55 -0.50 -25.67
CA LYS A 201 -4.08 0.04 -26.95
C LYS A 201 -2.72 0.71 -26.78
N THR A 202 -1.73 0.29 -27.56
CA THR A 202 -0.46 1.01 -27.66
C THR A 202 -0.70 2.39 -28.29
N VAL A 203 -0.23 3.44 -27.63
CA VAL A 203 -0.37 4.85 -28.03
C VAL A 203 1.00 5.51 -28.08
N LYS A 204 1.07 6.73 -28.63
CA LYS A 204 2.32 7.51 -28.66
C LYS A 204 2.53 8.21 -27.33
N LEU A 205 3.78 8.54 -27.00
CA LEU A 205 4.10 9.36 -25.83
C LEU A 205 3.40 10.73 -25.87
N ALA A 206 3.29 11.32 -27.06
CA ALA A 206 2.57 12.57 -27.28
C ALA A 206 1.05 12.50 -27.05
N ASP A 207 0.49 11.29 -26.87
CA ASP A 207 -0.93 11.09 -26.56
C ASP A 207 -1.20 11.17 -25.04
N ILE A 208 -0.17 11.27 -24.20
CA ILE A 208 -0.30 11.53 -22.75
C ILE A 208 -0.61 13.00 -22.54
N ALA A 209 -1.65 13.31 -21.77
CA ALA A 209 -2.06 14.67 -21.46
C ALA A 209 -1.85 15.03 -19.97
N ILE A 210 -1.71 16.33 -19.70
CA ILE A 210 -1.79 16.85 -18.32
C ILE A 210 -3.16 16.50 -17.74
N GLY A 211 -3.16 15.97 -16.51
CA GLY A 211 -4.35 15.45 -15.85
C GLY A 211 -4.60 13.95 -16.08
N ASP A 212 -3.87 13.28 -16.99
CA ASP A 212 -3.95 11.83 -17.08
C ASP A 212 -3.34 11.17 -15.84
N PHE A 213 -3.97 10.09 -15.38
CA PHE A 213 -3.38 9.22 -14.38
C PHE A 213 -2.53 8.16 -15.08
N ILE A 214 -1.28 8.03 -14.68
CA ILE A 214 -0.33 7.11 -15.30
C ILE A 214 0.38 6.23 -14.28
N VAL A 215 0.84 5.07 -14.77
CA VAL A 215 1.76 4.15 -14.10
C VAL A 215 2.99 4.04 -14.98
N ALA A 216 4.05 4.75 -14.62
CA ALA A 216 5.33 4.61 -15.28
C ALA A 216 6.14 3.53 -14.56
N MET A 217 6.70 2.59 -15.32
CA MET A 217 7.52 1.48 -14.85
C MET A 217 8.91 1.60 -15.45
N GLY A 218 9.93 1.40 -14.62
CA GLY A 218 11.31 1.59 -15.04
C GLY A 218 12.30 1.37 -13.91
N TYR A 219 13.47 1.97 -14.05
CA TYR A 219 14.55 1.92 -13.06
C TYR A 219 14.76 3.31 -12.49
N VAL A 220 14.88 3.40 -11.17
CA VAL A 220 15.12 4.68 -10.49
C VAL A 220 16.63 4.89 -10.40
N ASP A 221 17.09 6.09 -10.73
CA ASP A 221 18.50 6.46 -10.59
C ASP A 221 18.83 6.97 -9.17
N GLY A 222 20.05 7.50 -8.99
CA GLY A 222 20.48 8.02 -7.69
C GLY A 222 19.81 9.34 -7.25
N ASP A 223 19.06 9.99 -8.15
CA ASP A 223 18.43 11.30 -7.94
C ASP A 223 16.89 11.18 -7.84
N ASP A 224 16.36 9.97 -7.59
CA ASP A 224 14.93 9.66 -7.54
C ASP A 224 14.19 10.01 -8.86
N VAL A 225 14.87 9.86 -10.00
CA VAL A 225 14.28 9.98 -11.33
C VAL A 225 14.05 8.59 -11.91
N LEU A 226 12.84 8.34 -12.41
CA LEU A 226 12.50 7.06 -13.05
C LEU A 226 12.80 7.10 -14.55
N ASP A 227 13.76 6.31 -15.01
CA ASP A 227 13.95 6.04 -16.44
C ASP A 227 12.88 5.03 -16.91
N ALA A 228 11.84 5.54 -17.57
CA ALA A 228 10.68 4.74 -17.92
C ALA A 228 10.93 3.85 -19.13
N GLN A 229 10.61 2.57 -18.98
CA GLN A 229 10.54 1.63 -20.11
C GLN A 229 9.12 1.42 -20.59
N ARG A 230 8.14 1.57 -19.70
CA ARG A 230 6.74 1.33 -20.00
C ARG A 230 5.83 2.25 -19.21
N ILE A 231 4.84 2.83 -19.87
CA ILE A 231 3.86 3.71 -19.23
C ILE A 231 2.46 3.19 -19.52
N LEU A 232 1.65 3.01 -18.48
CA LEU A 232 0.21 2.74 -18.61
C LEU A 232 -0.56 4.03 -18.38
N VAL A 233 -1.41 4.43 -19.32
CA VAL A 233 -2.39 5.50 -19.13
C VAL A 233 -3.69 4.84 -18.69
N THR A 234 -4.07 5.06 -17.43
CA THR A 234 -5.15 4.31 -16.76
C THR A 234 -6.06 5.24 -15.96
N ASP A 235 -7.13 4.70 -15.41
CA ASP A 235 -7.94 5.39 -14.40
C ASP A 235 -7.26 5.27 -13.02
N SER A 236 -7.46 6.28 -12.17
CA SER A 236 -7.00 6.23 -10.79
C SER A 236 -7.67 5.04 -10.07
N PRO A 237 -6.91 4.23 -9.31
CA PRO A 237 -7.49 3.12 -8.56
C PRO A 237 -8.48 3.65 -7.52
N VAL A 238 -9.57 2.90 -7.32
CA VAL A 238 -10.54 3.16 -6.24
C VAL A 238 -9.99 2.51 -4.98
N GLU A 239 -9.83 3.30 -3.91
CA GLU A 239 -9.34 2.81 -2.63
C GLU A 239 -10.33 1.80 -2.02
N THR A 240 -9.89 0.56 -1.82
CA THR A 240 -10.70 -0.50 -1.22
C THR A 240 -10.48 -0.58 0.30
N LYS A 241 -11.57 -0.51 1.04
CA LYS A 241 -11.57 -0.62 2.50
C LYS A 241 -11.84 -2.06 2.92
N ILE A 242 -10.79 -2.85 3.02
CA ILE A 242 -10.89 -4.23 3.51
C ILE A 242 -10.88 -4.26 5.04
N SER A 243 -11.81 -5.00 5.61
CA SER A 243 -11.88 -5.30 7.04
C SER A 243 -11.74 -6.81 7.25
N VAL A 244 -10.98 -7.20 8.28
CA VAL A 244 -10.81 -8.59 8.71
C VAL A 244 -11.34 -8.72 10.12
N SER A 245 -12.08 -9.79 10.41
CA SER A 245 -12.55 -10.10 11.77
C SER A 245 -12.55 -11.61 12.01
N ILE A 246 -12.39 -12.01 13.27
CA ILE A 246 -12.53 -13.40 13.71
C ILE A 246 -13.73 -13.47 14.65
N GLN A 247 -14.65 -14.41 14.40
CA GLN A 247 -15.92 -14.51 15.12
C GLN A 247 -16.36 -15.95 15.26
N LYS A 248 -17.15 -16.24 16.30
CA LYS A 248 -17.77 -17.55 16.48
C LYS A 248 -19.11 -17.62 15.76
N VAL A 249 -19.38 -18.75 15.16
CA VAL A 249 -20.65 -19.05 14.50
C VAL A 249 -21.68 -19.40 15.56
N ASN A 250 -22.74 -18.62 15.65
CA ASN A 250 -23.86 -18.89 16.55
C ASN A 250 -24.93 -19.76 15.87
N ASP A 251 -25.31 -19.39 14.65
CA ASP A 251 -26.33 -20.11 13.88
C ASP A 251 -26.00 -20.14 12.38
N VAL A 252 -26.38 -21.23 11.73
CA VAL A 252 -26.12 -21.48 10.30
C VAL A 252 -27.43 -21.80 9.59
N THR A 253 -27.73 -21.01 8.57
CA THR A 253 -28.82 -21.31 7.62
C THR A 253 -28.24 -21.69 6.26
N LYS A 254 -29.09 -22.13 5.34
CA LYS A 254 -28.67 -22.45 3.95
C LYS A 254 -28.06 -21.25 3.20
N LYS A 255 -28.28 -20.01 3.66
CA LYS A 255 -27.87 -18.79 2.95
C LYS A 255 -27.14 -17.77 3.82
N SER A 256 -27.10 -17.96 5.13
CA SER A 256 -26.56 -16.96 6.04
C SER A 256 -25.92 -17.60 7.27
N LEU A 257 -24.97 -16.88 7.86
CA LEU A 257 -24.36 -17.17 9.15
C LEU A 257 -24.73 -16.05 10.11
N THR A 258 -25.07 -16.40 11.34
CA THR A 258 -25.11 -15.44 12.45
C THR A 258 -23.83 -15.62 13.25
N LEU A 259 -23.01 -14.58 13.28
CA LEU A 259 -21.72 -14.55 13.95
C LEU A 259 -21.81 -13.72 15.21
N VAL A 260 -21.05 -14.08 16.23
CA VAL A 260 -20.96 -13.33 17.48
C VAL A 260 -19.48 -13.06 17.76
N SER A 261 -19.15 -11.79 17.99
CA SER A 261 -17.83 -11.41 18.48
C SER A 261 -17.70 -11.79 19.96
N GLU A 262 -16.57 -12.36 20.35
CA GLU A 262 -16.29 -12.68 21.76
C GLU A 262 -16.25 -11.43 22.65
N ASN A 263 -15.96 -10.25 22.08
CA ASN A 263 -15.74 -9.02 22.85
C ASN A 263 -16.99 -8.16 23.03
N GLU A 264 -17.91 -8.14 22.06
CA GLU A 264 -19.05 -7.20 22.04
C GLU A 264 -20.41 -7.87 22.27
N GLY A 265 -20.50 -9.20 22.14
CA GLY A 265 -21.76 -9.94 22.25
C GLY A 265 -22.83 -9.57 21.21
N GLN A 266 -22.52 -8.66 20.28
CA GLN A 266 -23.41 -8.30 19.18
C GLN A 266 -23.38 -9.38 18.11
N ALA A 267 -24.57 -9.84 17.74
CA ALA A 267 -24.75 -10.77 16.65
C ALA A 267 -24.76 -10.03 15.31
N THR A 268 -23.90 -10.45 14.38
CA THR A 268 -23.87 -9.95 13.00
C THR A 268 -24.32 -11.05 12.05
N THR A 269 -25.28 -10.77 11.19
CA THR A 269 -25.70 -11.72 10.14
C THR A 269 -24.96 -11.43 8.85
N ILE A 270 -24.29 -12.45 8.32
CA ILE A 270 -23.62 -12.42 7.02
C ILE A 270 -24.40 -13.26 6.02
N THR A 271 -24.59 -12.74 4.81
CA THR A 271 -25.22 -13.45 3.69
C THR A 271 -24.22 -13.51 2.54
N PRO A 272 -23.42 -14.60 2.45
CA PRO A 272 -22.48 -14.79 1.36
C PRO A 272 -23.20 -14.72 0.00
N ASP A 273 -22.56 -14.10 -0.97
CA ASP A 273 -23.05 -14.06 -2.34
C ASP A 273 -22.30 -15.08 -3.22
N LYS A 274 -22.55 -15.03 -4.54
CA LYS A 274 -21.91 -15.95 -5.51
C LYS A 274 -20.41 -15.71 -5.70
N ASN A 275 -19.89 -14.55 -5.29
CA ASN A 275 -18.50 -14.14 -5.41
C ASN A 275 -17.75 -14.32 -4.08
N THR A 276 -18.45 -14.59 -2.96
CA THR A 276 -17.83 -14.90 -1.69
C THR A 276 -17.07 -16.23 -1.77
N SER A 277 -15.77 -16.22 -1.47
CA SER A 277 -15.01 -17.46 -1.27
C SER A 277 -15.34 -18.06 0.10
N ILE A 278 -15.53 -19.37 0.16
CA ILE A 278 -15.81 -20.10 1.41
C ILE A 278 -14.87 -21.30 1.47
N GLU A 279 -13.97 -21.27 2.44
CA GLU A 279 -12.84 -22.18 2.54
C GLU A 279 -12.70 -22.64 4.00
N SER A 280 -12.22 -23.87 4.22
CA SER A 280 -11.70 -24.28 5.52
C SER A 280 -10.18 -24.18 5.55
N PHE A 281 -9.65 -23.91 6.74
CA PHE A 281 -8.24 -23.81 7.03
C PHE A 281 -7.89 -24.77 8.17
N SER A 282 -7.01 -25.72 7.87
CA SER A 282 -6.51 -26.74 8.80
C SER A 282 -5.09 -27.13 8.38
N ASP A 283 -4.18 -27.29 9.34
CA ASP A 283 -2.77 -27.66 9.10
C ASP A 283 -2.05 -26.80 8.04
N GLY A 284 -2.28 -25.49 8.05
CA GLY A 284 -1.70 -24.56 7.07
C GLY A 284 -2.23 -24.72 5.65
N LYS A 285 -3.24 -25.57 5.43
CA LYS A 285 -3.84 -25.85 4.13
C LYS A 285 -5.25 -25.29 4.05
N ILE A 286 -5.58 -24.87 2.84
CA ILE A 286 -6.88 -24.33 2.48
C ILE A 286 -7.63 -25.36 1.65
N LYS A 287 -8.93 -25.50 1.90
CA LYS A 287 -9.84 -26.32 1.10
C LYS A 287 -11.14 -25.58 0.86
N GLN A 288 -11.60 -25.51 -0.39
CA GLN A 288 -12.92 -24.95 -0.69
C GLN A 288 -14.04 -25.81 -0.09
N ILE A 289 -14.99 -25.18 0.59
CA ILE A 289 -16.14 -25.83 1.22
C ILE A 289 -17.43 -25.09 0.88
N LYS A 290 -18.57 -25.65 1.28
CA LYS A 290 -19.87 -24.98 1.19
C LYS A 290 -20.20 -24.31 2.52
N LEU A 291 -21.08 -23.31 2.46
CA LEU A 291 -21.61 -22.67 3.67
C LEU A 291 -22.24 -23.68 4.64
N THR A 292 -22.85 -24.76 4.12
CA THR A 292 -23.48 -25.82 4.90
C THR A 292 -22.50 -26.74 5.62
N ASP A 293 -21.21 -26.64 5.29
CA ASP A 293 -20.16 -27.44 5.92
C ASP A 293 -19.62 -26.75 7.19
N ILE A 294 -20.01 -25.48 7.43
CA ILE A 294 -19.74 -24.73 8.66
C ILE A 294 -20.81 -25.06 9.68
N SER A 295 -20.40 -25.35 10.91
CA SER A 295 -21.27 -25.71 12.02
C SER A 295 -21.43 -24.57 13.02
N SER A 296 -22.51 -24.59 13.80
CA SER A 296 -22.57 -23.77 15.02
C SER A 296 -21.39 -24.09 15.92
N SER A 297 -20.87 -23.06 16.60
CA SER A 297 -19.65 -23.02 17.42
C SER A 297 -18.31 -22.96 16.68
N ASP A 298 -18.29 -23.15 15.36
CA ASP A 298 -17.07 -22.98 14.55
C ASP A 298 -16.53 -21.55 14.68
N THR A 299 -15.21 -21.40 14.55
CA THR A 299 -14.58 -20.08 14.49
C THR A 299 -14.28 -19.74 13.03
N VAL A 300 -14.72 -18.58 12.58
CA VAL A 300 -14.52 -18.13 11.20
C VAL A 300 -13.75 -16.81 11.15
N VAL A 301 -12.85 -16.70 10.19
CA VAL A 301 -12.28 -15.41 9.76
C VAL A 301 -13.12 -14.88 8.60
N VAL A 302 -13.60 -13.65 8.75
CA VAL A 302 -14.40 -12.96 7.74
C VAL A 302 -13.58 -11.83 7.15
N VAL A 303 -13.47 -11.81 5.82
CA VAL A 303 -12.91 -10.69 5.07
C VAL A 303 -14.04 -9.98 4.34
N SER A 304 -14.18 -8.67 4.58
CA SER A 304 -15.24 -7.84 4.00
C SER A 304 -14.69 -6.61 3.31
N ASP A 305 -15.27 -6.27 2.17
CA ASP A 305 -15.12 -4.96 1.54
C ASP A 305 -16.17 -3.99 2.11
N THR A 306 -15.68 -2.95 2.78
CA THR A 306 -16.47 -1.91 3.46
C THR A 306 -16.47 -0.58 2.69
N THR A 307 -16.00 -0.58 1.44
CA THR A 307 -16.00 0.61 0.57
C THR A 307 -17.43 1.09 0.27
N GLY A 308 -18.36 0.14 0.13
CA GLY A 308 -19.79 0.38 -0.14
C GLY A 308 -20.69 0.12 1.07
N THR A 309 -21.98 0.41 0.88
CA THR A 309 -23.04 0.05 1.85
C THR A 309 -24.17 -0.68 1.09
N PRO A 310 -24.53 -1.93 1.45
CA PRO A 310 -23.96 -2.72 2.54
C PRO A 310 -22.51 -3.18 2.27
N ALA A 311 -21.78 -3.54 3.32
CA ALA A 311 -20.48 -4.19 3.18
C ALA A 311 -20.65 -5.54 2.47
N LEU A 312 -19.68 -5.90 1.62
CA LEU A 312 -19.68 -7.14 0.86
C LEU A 312 -18.72 -8.14 1.49
N THR A 313 -19.18 -9.36 1.75
CA THR A 313 -18.30 -10.42 2.23
C THR A 313 -17.50 -11.01 1.07
N ARG A 314 -16.18 -10.85 1.13
CA ARG A 314 -15.27 -11.36 0.11
C ARG A 314 -14.91 -12.82 0.37
N SER A 315 -14.52 -13.12 1.62
CA SER A 315 -14.07 -14.46 1.98
C SER A 315 -14.50 -14.85 3.40
N LEU A 316 -14.78 -16.13 3.57
CA LEU A 316 -15.01 -16.80 4.85
C LEU A 316 -14.05 -17.98 4.96
N PHE A 317 -13.18 -17.94 5.97
CA PHE A 317 -12.30 -19.04 6.32
C PHE A 317 -12.80 -19.71 7.60
N ASN A 318 -13.28 -20.94 7.50
CA ASN A 318 -13.60 -21.77 8.65
C ASN A 318 -12.31 -22.33 9.26
N LEU A 319 -12.04 -21.99 10.51
CA LEU A 319 -10.89 -22.53 11.24
C LEU A 319 -11.33 -23.85 11.88
N GLU A 320 -10.89 -24.96 11.30
CA GLU A 320 -11.15 -26.28 11.88
C GLU A 320 -10.22 -26.44 13.09
N GLU A 321 -10.79 -26.52 14.30
CA GLU A 321 -10.06 -26.97 15.49
C GLU A 321 -9.88 -28.50 15.41
N GLU A 322 -8.68 -29.00 15.76
CA GLU A 322 -8.43 -30.46 15.91
C GLU A 322 -9.27 -31.08 17.04
#